data_AF-A0A4Q3UBV6-F1
#
_entry.id   AF-A0A4Q3UBV6-F1
#
_cell.length_a   1.000
_cell.length_b   1.000
_cell.length_c   1.000
_cell.angle_alpha   90.00
_cell.angle_beta   90.00
_cell.angle_gamma   90.00
#
_symmetry.space_group_name_H-M   'P 1'
#
loop_
_entity.id
_entity.type
_entity.pdbx_description
1 polymer ?
#
loop_
_entity_poly.entity_id
_entity_poly.type
_entity_poly.pdbx_seq_one_letter_code
_entity_poly.pdbx_strand_id
1 'polypeptide(L)'
;MPFGCRPILNLLRTLIAMNTYFARASFLILATAASAQALCQAPLLPGTMTEVPFASTASPTGELLRSYTDMIYGRGDTPGITFYVHFTSEVWRQTDGTLSFVYLLEHMSSGAEPIQRFSVGGYSNFSGFSVSVEQGGSPAEGVPASSASRTASGKTVSFDYGAGTLFGPIVPNQSSRYVTVYTDAIYYAGNGTVSILGDGVTAGNVFVPTSIPPSVPEPASMAALGLGAVALLRRRKKG
;
A
#
# COMPACT_ATOMS: atom_id res chain seq x y z
N MET A 1 4.92 58.67 -65.52
CA MET A 1 6.16 58.94 -64.76
C MET A 1 5.85 58.78 -63.26
N PRO A 2 6.79 58.26 -62.46
CA PRO A 2 6.55 57.08 -61.64
C PRO A 2 6.50 57.32 -60.12
N PHE A 3 5.88 56.35 -59.45
CA PHE A 3 6.18 55.75 -58.13
C PHE A 3 6.71 56.60 -56.96
N GLY A 4 6.00 56.49 -55.84
CA GLY A 4 6.47 56.84 -54.50
C GLY A 4 5.82 56.02 -53.40
N CYS A 5 5.78 54.69 -53.56
CA CYS A 5 5.35 53.73 -52.54
C CYS A 5 6.45 53.56 -51.49
N ARG A 6 6.19 53.96 -50.23
CA ARG A 6 6.79 53.49 -48.95
C ARG A 6 6.43 54.52 -47.85
N PRO A 7 5.71 54.14 -46.77
CA PRO A 7 6.37 53.41 -45.69
C PRO A 7 5.40 52.51 -44.87
N ILE A 8 5.10 51.30 -45.36
CA ILE A 8 4.44 50.26 -44.52
C ILE A 8 5.48 49.31 -43.89
N LEU A 9 6.73 49.33 -44.35
CA LEU A 9 7.77 48.41 -43.88
C LEU A 9 8.38 48.74 -42.50
N ASN A 10 8.17 49.93 -41.94
CA ASN A 10 8.74 50.29 -40.63
C ASN A 10 7.85 49.91 -39.45
N LEU A 11 6.56 49.59 -39.67
CA LEU A 11 5.64 49.15 -38.61
C LEU A 11 5.73 47.65 -38.33
N LEU A 12 6.18 46.84 -39.30
CA LEU A 12 6.33 45.39 -39.13
C LEU A 12 7.62 44.98 -38.42
N ARG A 13 8.66 45.83 -38.41
CA ARG A 13 9.92 45.53 -37.69
C ARG A 13 9.80 45.75 -36.18
N THR A 14 8.95 46.66 -35.72
CA THR A 14 8.71 46.88 -34.29
C THR A 14 7.83 45.79 -33.68
N LEU A 15 6.98 45.12 -34.47
CA LEU A 15 6.13 44.04 -33.96
C LEU A 15 6.88 42.71 -33.77
N ILE A 16 8.01 42.50 -34.46
CA ILE A 16 8.83 41.28 -34.29
C ILE A 16 9.82 41.42 -33.12
N ALA A 17 10.23 42.64 -32.77
CA ALA A 17 11.11 42.88 -31.62
C ALA A 17 10.39 42.82 -30.25
N MET A 18 9.05 42.87 -30.22
CA MET A 18 8.26 42.71 -28.98
C MET A 18 7.91 41.26 -28.64
N ASN A 19 8.26 40.28 -29.48
CA ASN A 19 7.92 38.87 -29.25
C ASN A 19 9.06 38.03 -28.66
N THR A 20 10.25 38.61 -28.46
CA THR A 20 11.40 37.91 -27.87
C THR A 20 11.64 38.24 -26.40
N TYR A 21 10.99 39.28 -25.85
CA TYR A 21 11.11 39.64 -24.43
C TYR A 21 10.06 39.00 -23.52
N PHE A 22 9.02 38.35 -24.08
CA PHE A 22 8.04 37.59 -23.29
C PHE A 22 8.41 36.11 -23.09
N ALA A 23 9.53 35.64 -23.65
CA ALA A 23 9.98 34.24 -23.50
C ALA A 23 10.91 34.00 -22.29
N ARG A 24 11.03 34.95 -21.35
CA ARG A 24 12.04 34.90 -20.27
C ARG A 24 11.53 35.30 -18.88
N ALA A 25 10.27 35.08 -18.55
CA ALA A 25 9.80 35.31 -17.18
C ALA A 25 8.52 34.52 -16.85
N SER A 26 8.57 33.20 -16.94
CA SER A 26 7.54 32.34 -16.33
C SER A 26 8.14 30.99 -15.92
N PHE A 27 9.26 31.03 -15.19
CA PHE A 27 9.59 29.96 -14.24
C PHE A 27 8.81 30.30 -12.96
N LEU A 28 7.49 30.12 -13.02
CA LEU A 28 6.67 30.14 -11.81
C LEU A 28 7.01 28.85 -11.07
N ILE A 29 7.68 29.03 -9.94
CA ILE A 29 8.05 28.00 -8.98
C ILE A 29 6.76 27.27 -8.57
N LEU A 30 6.46 26.16 -9.24
CA LEU A 30 5.59 25.13 -8.68
C LEU A 30 6.42 24.43 -7.60
N ALA A 31 6.61 25.12 -6.47
CA ALA A 31 6.94 24.45 -5.23
C ALA A 31 5.71 23.62 -4.91
N THR A 32 5.76 22.36 -5.34
CA THR A 32 4.90 21.31 -4.81
C THR A 32 5.06 21.38 -3.29
N ALA A 33 4.10 22.00 -2.63
CA ALA A 33 3.84 21.75 -1.24
C ALA A 33 3.37 20.29 -1.17
N ALA A 34 4.34 19.37 -1.24
CA ALA A 34 4.16 18.03 -0.73
C ALA A 34 3.97 18.22 0.76
N SER A 35 2.72 18.39 1.17
CA SER A 35 2.30 18.32 2.55
C SER A 35 2.69 16.94 3.05
N ALA A 36 3.90 16.84 3.59
CA ALA A 36 4.34 15.74 4.41
C ALA A 36 3.56 15.78 5.72
N GLN A 37 2.26 15.48 5.64
CA GLN A 37 1.50 14.99 6.76
C GLN A 37 1.90 13.53 6.95
N ALA A 38 3.18 13.29 7.25
CA ALA A 38 3.55 12.09 7.96
C ALA A 38 3.06 12.32 9.38
N LEU A 39 1.76 12.10 9.60
CA LEU A 39 1.29 11.80 10.95
C LEU A 39 2.13 10.59 11.35
N CYS A 40 3.10 10.83 12.22
CA CYS A 40 3.92 9.78 12.80
C CYS A 40 2.96 8.92 13.60
N GLN A 41 2.43 7.91 12.93
CA GLN A 41 1.44 7.05 13.49
C GLN A 41 2.10 6.24 14.60
N ALA A 42 1.53 6.29 15.80
CA ALA A 42 2.11 5.59 16.93
C ALA A 42 2.17 4.08 16.61
N PRO A 43 3.33 3.44 16.78
CA PRO A 43 3.46 2.00 16.57
C PRO A 43 2.50 1.24 17.50
N LEU A 44 1.77 0.29 16.93
CA LEU A 44 0.97 -0.70 17.65
C LEU A 44 1.92 -1.70 18.33
N LEU A 45 2.15 -1.47 19.62
CA LEU A 45 3.04 -2.28 20.45
C LEU A 45 2.48 -3.70 20.63
N PRO A 46 3.32 -4.75 20.63
CA PRO A 46 2.86 -6.11 20.93
C PRO A 46 2.13 -6.20 22.27
N GLY A 47 0.99 -6.90 22.30
CA GLY A 47 0.15 -7.07 23.48
C GLY A 47 -0.78 -5.90 23.79
N THR A 48 -0.77 -4.84 22.97
CA THR A 48 -1.61 -3.66 23.19
C THR A 48 -2.81 -3.61 22.25
N MET A 49 -3.78 -2.78 22.62
CA MET A 49 -4.96 -2.44 21.83
C MET A 49 -5.03 -0.91 21.72
N THR A 50 -5.33 -0.40 20.54
CA THR A 50 -5.48 1.04 20.28
C THR A 50 -6.69 1.28 19.37
N GLU A 51 -7.25 2.49 19.42
CA GLU A 51 -8.22 2.91 18.42
C GLU A 51 -7.57 2.97 17.03
N VAL A 52 -8.35 2.73 15.98
CA VAL A 52 -7.87 2.80 14.59
C VAL A 52 -8.14 4.21 14.05
N PRO A 53 -7.10 5.06 13.87
CA PRO A 53 -7.30 6.40 13.36
C PRO A 53 -7.79 6.40 11.92
N PHE A 54 -8.60 7.40 11.58
CA PHE A 54 -9.05 7.64 10.22
C PHE A 54 -7.95 8.31 9.41
N ALA A 55 -7.54 7.67 8.31
CA ALA A 55 -6.69 8.28 7.30
C ALA A 55 -7.48 9.33 6.52
N SER A 56 -6.83 10.43 6.16
CA SER A 56 -7.40 11.44 5.25
C SER A 56 -7.47 10.98 3.80
N THR A 57 -6.85 9.84 3.47
CA THR A 57 -6.77 9.27 2.12
C THR A 57 -7.32 7.85 2.08
N ALA A 58 -7.99 7.49 0.99
CA ALA A 58 -8.64 6.18 0.83
C ALA A 58 -7.67 5.01 0.60
N SER A 59 -6.45 5.29 0.13
CA SER A 59 -5.45 4.26 -0.21
C SER A 59 -4.05 4.68 0.23
N PRO A 60 -3.15 3.71 0.52
CA PRO A 60 -1.76 4.01 0.80
C PRO A 60 -1.11 4.70 -0.41
N THR A 61 -0.15 5.58 -0.16
CA THR A 61 0.71 6.10 -1.21
C THR A 61 1.61 4.99 -1.76
N GLY A 62 2.02 5.07 -3.03
CA GLY A 62 3.03 4.16 -3.60
C GLY A 62 2.54 3.26 -4.74
N GLU A 63 3.29 2.18 -4.99
CA GLU A 63 3.06 1.22 -6.06
C GLU A 63 2.32 -0.01 -5.54
N LEU A 64 1.18 -0.35 -6.15
CA LEU A 64 0.51 -1.61 -5.91
C LEU A 64 1.38 -2.75 -6.46
N LEU A 65 1.99 -3.53 -5.56
CA LEU A 65 2.78 -4.70 -5.95
C LEU A 65 1.88 -5.87 -6.33
N ARG A 66 0.78 -6.03 -5.60
CA ARG A 66 -0.14 -7.17 -5.77
C ARG A 66 -1.48 -6.90 -5.12
N SER A 67 -2.54 -7.40 -5.76
CA SER A 67 -3.88 -7.49 -5.20
C SER A 67 -4.34 -8.95 -5.23
N TYR A 68 -5.04 -9.36 -4.18
CA TYR A 68 -5.67 -10.66 -4.04
C TYR A 68 -7.11 -10.50 -3.60
N THR A 69 -7.98 -11.30 -4.17
CA THR A 69 -9.38 -11.33 -3.80
C THR A 69 -9.85 -12.78 -3.79
N ASP A 70 -10.54 -13.18 -2.73
CA ASP A 70 -11.07 -14.53 -2.56
C ASP A 70 -12.34 -14.55 -1.71
N MET A 71 -13.07 -15.66 -1.77
CA MET A 71 -14.28 -15.87 -0.99
C MET A 71 -13.97 -16.78 0.20
N ILE A 72 -14.12 -16.24 1.41
CA ILE A 72 -13.96 -16.97 2.66
C ILE A 72 -15.34 -17.32 3.19
N TYR A 73 -15.57 -18.60 3.49
CA TYR A 73 -16.76 -19.07 4.18
C TYR A 73 -16.36 -19.79 5.45
N GLY A 74 -17.20 -19.68 6.48
CA GLY A 74 -16.92 -20.27 7.77
C GLY A 74 -18.17 -20.41 8.62
N ARG A 75 -17.98 -21.07 9.77
CA ARG A 75 -19.03 -21.17 10.78
C ARG A 75 -18.97 -19.93 11.67
N GLY A 76 -20.13 -19.41 12.05
CA GLY A 76 -20.22 -18.33 13.02
C GLY A 76 -20.07 -18.82 14.45
N ASP A 77 -19.93 -17.87 15.37
CA ASP A 77 -20.00 -18.13 16.82
C ASP A 77 -21.37 -18.70 17.21
N THR A 78 -22.42 -18.33 16.49
CA THR A 78 -23.75 -18.89 16.68
C THR A 78 -23.86 -20.28 16.04
N PRO A 79 -24.22 -21.34 16.80
CA PRO A 79 -24.31 -22.68 16.26
C PRO A 79 -25.29 -22.79 15.08
N GLY A 80 -24.75 -23.16 13.91
CA GLY A 80 -25.56 -23.39 12.70
C GLY A 80 -25.73 -22.15 11.83
N ILE A 81 -25.19 -21.01 12.24
CA ILE A 81 -25.07 -19.82 11.40
C ILE A 81 -23.69 -19.83 10.74
N THR A 82 -23.63 -19.39 9.49
CA THR A 82 -22.39 -19.24 8.72
C THR A 82 -22.17 -17.79 8.32
N PHE A 83 -20.91 -17.46 8.03
CA PHE A 83 -20.54 -16.21 7.39
C PHE A 83 -20.00 -16.48 5.98
N TYR A 84 -20.19 -15.52 5.10
CA TYR A 84 -19.64 -15.52 3.74
C TYR A 84 -19.04 -14.15 3.46
N VAL A 85 -17.75 -14.10 3.19
CA VAL A 85 -17.01 -12.84 3.06
C VAL A 85 -16.22 -12.84 1.77
N HIS A 86 -16.38 -11.78 1.00
CA HIS A 86 -15.43 -11.44 -0.05
C HIS A 86 -14.27 -10.69 0.58
N PHE A 87 -13.10 -11.30 0.56
CA PHE A 87 -11.91 -10.79 1.20
C PHE A 87 -10.94 -10.28 0.15
N THR A 88 -10.59 -9.00 0.24
CA THR A 88 -9.55 -8.40 -0.60
C THR A 88 -8.34 -8.05 0.26
N SER A 89 -7.16 -8.42 -0.21
CA SER A 89 -5.86 -8.12 0.38
C SER A 89 -4.93 -7.53 -0.68
N GLU A 90 -4.33 -6.39 -0.37
CA GLU A 90 -3.38 -5.73 -1.28
C GLU A 90 -2.07 -5.47 -0.58
N VAL A 91 -0.98 -5.50 -1.36
CA VAL A 91 0.36 -5.16 -0.90
C VAL A 91 0.87 -4.00 -1.71
N TRP A 92 1.19 -2.92 -1.02
CA TRP A 92 1.68 -1.67 -1.58
C TRP A 92 3.13 -1.45 -1.17
N ARG A 93 3.96 -0.99 -2.10
CA ARG A 93 5.31 -0.50 -1.84
C ARG A 93 5.27 1.00 -1.71
N GLN A 94 5.62 1.49 -0.53
CA GLN A 94 5.73 2.92 -0.26
C GLN A 94 6.94 3.53 -0.99
N THR A 95 6.96 4.86 -1.06
CA THR A 95 8.04 5.62 -1.73
C THR A 95 9.40 5.46 -1.04
N ASP A 96 9.41 5.15 0.25
CA ASP A 96 10.61 4.84 1.04
C ASP A 96 11.07 3.36 0.90
N GLY A 97 10.33 2.56 0.12
CA GLY A 97 10.60 1.14 -0.11
C GLY A 97 10.01 0.20 0.93
N THR A 98 9.35 0.71 1.98
CA THR A 98 8.62 -0.11 2.95
C THR A 98 7.32 -0.65 2.37
N LEU A 99 6.67 -1.55 3.10
CA LEU A 99 5.46 -2.23 2.66
C LEU A 99 4.24 -1.80 3.47
N SER A 100 3.09 -1.77 2.82
CA SER A 100 1.80 -1.59 3.48
C SER A 100 0.83 -2.65 3.00
N PHE A 101 0.05 -3.19 3.92
CA PHE A 101 -0.94 -4.21 3.64
C PHE A 101 -2.33 -3.61 3.81
N VAL A 102 -3.16 -3.70 2.79
CA VAL A 102 -4.52 -3.17 2.81
C VAL A 102 -5.49 -4.34 2.79
N TYR A 103 -6.51 -4.27 3.64
CA TYR A 103 -7.53 -5.30 3.73
C TYR A 103 -8.93 -4.68 3.63
N LEU A 104 -9.81 -5.38 2.92
CA LEU A 104 -11.23 -5.08 2.80
C LEU A 104 -12.03 -6.37 2.98
N LEU A 105 -13.07 -6.31 3.79
CA LEU A 105 -14.03 -7.39 3.99
C LEU A 105 -15.38 -6.95 3.46
N GLU A 106 -16.02 -7.73 2.60
CA GLU A 106 -17.39 -7.50 2.17
C GLU A 106 -18.25 -8.67 2.62
N HIS A 107 -19.20 -8.42 3.51
CA HIS A 107 -20.08 -9.46 4.04
C HIS A 107 -21.22 -9.71 3.05
N MET A 108 -21.25 -10.91 2.48
CA MET A 108 -22.23 -11.31 1.48
C MET A 108 -23.60 -11.60 2.12
N SER A 109 -24.69 -11.37 1.38
CA SER A 109 -26.07 -11.68 1.83
C SER A 109 -26.32 -13.13 2.23
N SER A 110 -25.50 -14.07 1.72
CA SER A 110 -25.62 -15.49 2.03
C SER A 110 -25.15 -15.86 3.44
N GLY A 111 -24.39 -14.98 4.09
CA GLY A 111 -24.01 -15.10 5.50
C GLY A 111 -25.04 -14.45 6.40
N ALA A 112 -25.29 -15.06 7.55
CA ALA A 112 -26.17 -14.48 8.56
C ALA A 112 -25.41 -14.06 9.83
N GLU A 113 -24.19 -14.58 10.05
CA GLU A 113 -23.38 -14.25 11.22
C GLU A 113 -22.67 -12.90 11.04
N PRO A 114 -22.95 -11.87 11.86
CA PRO A 114 -22.24 -10.59 11.80
C PRO A 114 -20.75 -10.74 12.09
N ILE A 115 -19.91 -10.00 11.36
CA ILE A 115 -18.46 -10.04 11.58
C ILE A 115 -18.10 -9.08 12.71
N GLN A 116 -17.67 -9.63 13.84
CA GLN A 116 -17.27 -8.86 15.01
C GLN A 116 -15.77 -8.61 15.09
N ARG A 117 -14.97 -9.50 14.53
CA ARG A 117 -13.51 -9.46 14.59
C ARG A 117 -12.89 -10.05 13.34
N PHE A 118 -11.81 -9.42 12.90
CA PHE A 118 -10.96 -9.86 11.81
C PHE A 118 -9.51 -9.88 12.29
N SER A 119 -8.74 -10.90 11.94
CA SER A 119 -7.35 -11.02 12.33
C SER A 119 -6.50 -11.50 11.17
N VAL A 120 -5.34 -10.86 11.01
CA VAL A 120 -4.31 -11.22 10.04
C VAL A 120 -3.07 -11.67 10.79
N GLY A 121 -2.64 -12.88 10.49
CA GLY A 121 -1.34 -13.43 10.86
C GLY A 121 -0.56 -13.82 9.61
N GLY A 122 0.70 -14.18 9.75
CA GLY A 122 1.55 -14.57 8.61
C GLY A 122 2.24 -13.39 7.93
N TYR A 123 3.10 -13.68 6.94
CA TYR A 123 4.25 -12.86 6.49
C TYR A 123 5.41 -12.84 7.50
N SER A 124 6.08 -13.99 7.68
CA SER A 124 7.17 -14.16 8.66
C SER A 124 6.90 -13.48 10.03
N ASN A 125 5.62 -13.49 10.43
CA ASN A 125 5.10 -13.14 11.75
C ASN A 125 5.14 -11.68 12.19
N PHE A 126 5.13 -10.66 11.31
CA PHE A 126 5.23 -9.23 11.70
C PHE A 126 6.32 -8.93 12.76
N SER A 127 7.22 -9.86 13.03
CA SER A 127 7.87 -9.98 14.33
C SER A 127 9.21 -9.29 14.18
N GLY A 128 9.47 -8.33 15.05
CA GLY A 128 10.62 -7.44 14.88
C GLY A 128 10.38 -6.29 13.91
N PHE A 129 9.17 -6.14 13.36
CA PHE A 129 8.77 -4.98 12.57
C PHE A 129 7.97 -3.98 13.41
N SER A 130 8.19 -2.70 13.17
CA SER A 130 7.30 -1.64 13.61
C SER A 130 6.01 -1.76 12.81
N VAL A 131 4.87 -1.77 13.49
CA VAL A 131 3.56 -1.90 12.84
C VAL A 131 2.69 -0.74 13.28
N SER A 132 2.04 -0.05 12.36
CA SER A 132 0.97 0.92 12.67
C SER A 132 -0.24 0.64 11.79
N VAL A 133 -1.41 1.15 12.17
CA VAL A 133 -2.70 0.73 11.57
C VAL A 133 -3.63 1.91 11.34
N GLU A 134 -4.09 2.11 10.12
CA GLU A 134 -5.08 3.15 9.78
C GLU A 134 -6.32 2.54 9.17
N GLN A 135 -7.40 3.32 9.15
CA GLN A 135 -8.56 3.02 8.33
C GLN A 135 -8.85 4.14 7.34
N GLY A 136 -8.93 3.78 6.06
CA GLY A 136 -9.14 4.68 4.93
C GLY A 136 -10.62 4.84 4.55
N GLY A 137 -10.89 5.85 3.73
CA GLY A 137 -12.19 6.09 3.08
C GLY A 137 -13.03 7.23 3.68
N SER A 138 -14.27 7.37 3.23
CA SER A 138 -15.31 8.18 3.88
C SER A 138 -16.07 7.33 4.92
N PRO A 139 -16.62 7.89 6.01
CA PRO A 139 -17.52 7.17 6.92
C PRO A 139 -18.72 6.53 6.21
N ALA A 140 -19.05 6.98 5.00
CA ALA A 140 -20.10 6.40 4.15
C ALA A 140 -19.65 5.14 3.37
N GLU A 141 -18.37 4.80 3.36
CA GLU A 141 -17.80 3.74 2.49
C GLU A 141 -17.70 2.37 3.18
N GLY A 142 -18.15 2.24 4.43
CA GLY A 142 -18.18 0.96 5.12
C GLY A 142 -18.21 1.10 6.64
N VAL A 143 -18.26 -0.04 7.31
CA VAL A 143 -18.22 -0.14 8.77
C VAL A 143 -16.78 0.08 9.25
N PRO A 144 -16.50 1.11 10.06
CA PRO A 144 -15.17 1.35 10.60
C PRO A 144 -14.80 0.34 11.69
N ALA A 145 -13.51 0.02 11.80
CA ALA A 145 -12.98 -0.73 12.92
C ALA A 145 -12.96 0.16 14.18
N SER A 146 -13.43 -0.38 15.30
CA SER A 146 -13.45 0.28 16.59
C SER A 146 -12.07 0.30 17.26
N SER A 147 -11.35 -0.82 17.16
CA SER A 147 -9.99 -0.95 17.70
C SER A 147 -9.17 -1.91 16.85
N ALA A 148 -7.86 -1.78 16.97
CA ALA A 148 -6.90 -2.76 16.52
C ALA A 148 -6.06 -3.24 17.71
N SER A 149 -5.71 -4.52 17.71
CA SER A 149 -4.83 -5.12 18.71
C SER A 149 -3.73 -5.93 18.05
N ARG A 150 -2.57 -6.00 18.70
CA ARG A 150 -1.47 -6.85 18.27
C ARG A 150 -1.19 -7.88 19.35
N THR A 151 -1.08 -9.14 18.95
CA THR A 151 -0.75 -10.23 19.89
C THR A 151 0.57 -9.97 20.61
N ALA A 152 0.74 -10.54 21.82
CA ALA A 152 1.95 -10.38 22.62
C ALA A 152 3.21 -10.90 21.92
N SER A 153 3.06 -11.90 21.04
CA SER A 153 4.12 -12.42 20.19
C SER A 153 4.47 -11.48 19.02
N GLY A 154 3.69 -10.41 18.81
CA GLY A 154 3.85 -9.45 17.73
C GLY A 154 3.36 -9.94 16.37
N LYS A 155 2.77 -11.14 16.30
CA LYS A 155 2.60 -11.91 15.05
C LYS A 155 1.30 -11.75 14.30
N THR A 156 0.30 -11.31 15.01
CA THR A 156 -1.06 -11.19 14.52
C THR A 156 -1.59 -9.83 14.89
N VAL A 157 -2.17 -9.15 13.91
CA VAL A 157 -2.92 -7.92 14.07
C VAL A 157 -4.38 -8.25 13.93
N SER A 158 -5.19 -7.81 14.89
CA SER A 158 -6.63 -7.98 14.89
C SER A 158 -7.30 -6.62 14.81
N PHE A 159 -8.46 -6.58 14.15
CA PHE A 159 -9.36 -5.45 14.04
C PHE A 159 -10.71 -5.86 14.59
N ASP A 160 -11.23 -5.09 15.55
CA ASP A 160 -12.50 -5.34 16.21
C ASP A 160 -13.56 -4.36 15.69
N TYR A 161 -14.71 -4.89 15.28
CA TYR A 161 -15.86 -4.14 14.77
C TYR A 161 -17.05 -4.12 15.74
N GLY A 162 -17.03 -4.94 16.80
CA GLY A 162 -18.13 -5.05 17.77
C GLY A 162 -17.78 -4.69 19.22
N ALA A 163 -16.52 -4.45 19.56
CA ALA A 163 -16.05 -4.40 20.96
C ALA A 163 -16.21 -3.04 21.66
N GLY A 164 -16.65 -1.99 20.96
CA GLY A 164 -16.84 -0.65 21.52
C GLY A 164 -18.07 0.01 20.94
N THR A 165 -18.93 0.55 21.80
CA THR A 165 -20.28 1.07 21.52
C THR A 165 -20.39 2.16 20.45
N LEU A 166 -19.28 2.60 19.85
CA LEU A 166 -19.26 3.63 18.81
C LEU A 166 -19.63 3.09 17.43
N PHE A 167 -19.26 1.83 17.13
CA PHE A 167 -19.46 1.22 15.82
C PHE A 167 -20.00 -0.21 15.98
N GLY A 168 -20.90 -0.62 15.08
CA GLY A 168 -21.54 -1.95 15.11
C GLY A 168 -20.77 -2.99 14.27
N PRO A 169 -21.07 -4.28 14.44
CA PRO A 169 -20.46 -5.35 13.64
C PRO A 169 -20.83 -5.21 12.16
N ILE A 170 -20.04 -5.84 11.29
CA ILE A 170 -20.32 -5.85 9.85
C ILE A 170 -21.45 -6.85 9.59
N VAL A 171 -22.66 -6.35 9.33
CA VAL A 171 -23.83 -7.21 9.05
C VAL A 171 -23.91 -7.59 7.56
N PRO A 172 -24.73 -8.58 7.17
CA PRO A 172 -24.81 -9.01 5.78
C PRO A 172 -25.16 -7.87 4.82
N ASN A 173 -24.52 -7.85 3.64
CA ASN A 173 -24.54 -6.77 2.64
C ASN A 173 -23.83 -5.47 3.05
N GLN A 174 -22.95 -5.52 4.04
CA GLN A 174 -22.07 -4.40 4.38
C GLN A 174 -20.60 -4.76 4.13
N SER A 175 -19.82 -3.73 3.82
CA SER A 175 -18.37 -3.83 3.72
C SER A 175 -17.73 -3.16 4.92
N SER A 176 -16.55 -3.66 5.33
CA SER A 176 -15.65 -2.92 6.20
C SER A 176 -15.14 -1.70 5.46
N ARG A 177 -14.59 -0.75 6.22
CA ARG A 177 -13.66 0.22 5.63
C ARG A 177 -12.34 -0.48 5.30
N TYR A 178 -11.57 0.13 4.42
CA TYR A 178 -10.19 -0.30 4.18
C TYR A 178 -9.39 -0.14 5.46
N VAL A 179 -8.81 -1.23 5.95
CA VAL A 179 -7.84 -1.18 7.04
C VAL A 179 -6.45 -1.38 6.44
N THR A 180 -5.53 -0.48 6.79
CA THR A 180 -4.15 -0.49 6.30
C THR A 180 -3.22 -0.77 7.45
N VAL A 181 -2.33 -1.74 7.27
CA VAL A 181 -1.25 -2.08 8.19
C VAL A 181 0.06 -1.58 7.56
N TYR A 182 0.65 -0.56 8.14
CA TYR A 182 1.97 -0.07 7.77
C TYR A 182 3.03 -0.88 8.50
N THR A 183 4.12 -1.21 7.80
CA THR A 183 5.26 -1.91 8.37
C THR A 183 6.57 -1.31 7.86
N ASP A 184 7.65 -1.41 8.63
CA ASP A 184 9.01 -1.09 8.19
C ASP A 184 9.68 -2.23 7.41
N ALA A 185 8.95 -3.30 7.08
CA ALA A 185 9.44 -4.37 6.23
C ALA A 185 9.64 -3.89 4.78
N ILE A 186 10.81 -4.22 4.20
CA ILE A 186 11.16 -3.94 2.79
C ILE A 186 10.99 -5.16 1.86
N TYR A 187 10.86 -6.35 2.45
CA TYR A 187 10.59 -7.61 1.77
C TYR A 187 9.57 -8.41 2.59
N TYR A 188 8.74 -9.20 1.91
CA TYR A 188 7.84 -10.13 2.56
C TYR A 188 8.08 -11.54 2.01
N ALA A 189 8.11 -12.56 2.87
CA ALA A 189 8.26 -13.95 2.46
C ALA A 189 7.36 -14.84 3.34
N GLY A 190 6.72 -15.83 2.73
CA GLY A 190 5.80 -16.74 3.42
C GLY A 190 4.34 -16.31 3.28
N ASN A 191 3.45 -17.25 3.60
CA ASN A 191 2.00 -17.10 3.46
C ASN A 191 1.40 -16.33 4.65
N GLY A 192 0.39 -15.49 4.37
CA GLY A 192 -0.53 -14.96 5.36
C GLY A 192 -1.57 -15.98 5.82
N THR A 193 -2.12 -15.79 7.01
CA THR A 193 -3.31 -16.46 7.55
C THR A 193 -4.34 -15.40 7.91
N VAL A 194 -5.56 -15.56 7.43
CA VAL A 194 -6.69 -14.73 7.86
C VAL A 194 -7.59 -15.56 8.76
N SER A 195 -8.05 -14.94 9.85
CA SER A 195 -9.08 -15.46 10.73
C SER A 195 -10.18 -14.42 10.89
N ILE A 196 -11.42 -14.85 10.71
CA ILE A 196 -12.64 -14.06 10.90
C ILE A 196 -13.35 -14.68 12.10
N LEU A 197 -13.87 -13.86 13.03
CA LEU A 197 -14.54 -14.26 14.28
C LEU A 197 -13.67 -14.95 15.35
N GLY A 198 -12.38 -15.19 15.10
CA GLY A 198 -11.45 -15.68 16.14
C GLY A 198 -11.63 -17.15 16.53
N ASP A 199 -12.55 -17.88 15.90
CA ASP A 199 -12.83 -19.32 16.11
C ASP A 199 -11.91 -20.24 15.28
N GLY A 200 -11.00 -19.67 14.50
CA GLY A 200 -9.95 -20.42 13.82
C GLY A 200 -10.33 -20.94 12.43
N VAL A 201 -11.37 -20.41 11.78
CA VAL A 201 -11.47 -20.55 10.31
C VAL A 201 -10.26 -19.88 9.68
N THR A 202 -9.26 -20.71 9.39
CA THR A 202 -8.00 -20.32 8.76
C THR A 202 -8.21 -20.43 7.26
N ALA A 203 -8.52 -19.32 6.60
CA ALA A 203 -8.43 -19.28 5.14
C ALA A 203 -6.95 -19.44 4.78
N GLY A 204 -6.62 -20.60 4.20
CA GLY A 204 -5.26 -20.99 3.85
C GLY A 204 -4.65 -20.08 2.78
N ASN A 205 -3.44 -19.61 3.07
CA ASN A 205 -2.49 -18.91 2.19
C ASN A 205 -2.91 -17.55 1.62
N VAL A 206 -2.83 -16.52 2.45
CA VAL A 206 -2.93 -15.11 2.05
C VAL A 206 -1.56 -14.57 1.57
N PHE A 207 -0.95 -15.23 0.57
CA PHE A 207 0.17 -14.76 -0.27
C PHE A 207 1.62 -14.84 0.23
N VAL A 208 2.47 -15.26 -0.72
CA VAL A 208 3.94 -15.08 -0.84
C VAL A 208 4.18 -14.24 -2.10
N PRO A 209 5.07 -13.22 -2.11
CA PRO A 209 5.65 -12.73 -3.35
C PRO A 209 6.70 -13.75 -3.78
N THR A 210 6.48 -14.43 -4.90
CA THR A 210 7.54 -15.27 -5.46
C THR A 210 8.60 -14.45 -6.21
N SER A 211 8.50 -13.13 -6.23
CA SER A 211 9.60 -12.28 -6.66
C SER A 211 10.57 -12.04 -5.50
N ILE A 212 11.39 -13.06 -5.22
CA ILE A 212 12.82 -12.73 -5.16
C ILE A 212 13.07 -12.12 -6.54
N PRO A 213 13.31 -10.80 -6.69
CA PRO A 213 13.73 -10.30 -7.99
C PRO A 213 14.89 -11.20 -8.40
N PRO A 214 14.85 -11.84 -9.60
CA PRO A 214 15.91 -12.76 -10.00
C PRO A 214 17.19 -12.03 -9.71
N SER A 215 18.03 -12.54 -8.81
CA SER A 215 19.17 -11.82 -8.26
C SER A 215 19.94 -11.26 -9.45
N VAL A 216 19.67 -10.01 -9.81
CA VAL A 216 20.28 -9.40 -10.98
C VAL A 216 21.71 -9.31 -10.51
N PRO A 217 22.64 -10.04 -11.14
CA PRO A 217 24.01 -10.07 -10.65
C PRO A 217 24.43 -8.61 -10.51
N GLU A 218 24.70 -8.20 -9.27
CA GLU A 218 25.00 -6.81 -9.00
C GLU A 218 26.13 -6.40 -9.96
N PRO A 219 26.13 -5.16 -10.49
CA PRO A 219 27.14 -4.74 -11.46
C PRO A 219 28.57 -5.05 -11.00
N ALA A 220 28.82 -5.08 -9.69
CA ALA A 220 30.06 -5.52 -9.07
C ALA A 220 30.39 -7.01 -9.31
N SER A 221 29.41 -7.91 -9.24
CA SER A 221 29.57 -9.34 -9.52
C SER A 221 29.86 -9.58 -11.00
N MET A 222 29.20 -8.84 -11.91
CA MET A 222 29.50 -8.87 -13.34
C MET A 222 30.89 -8.33 -13.64
N ALA A 223 31.31 -7.26 -12.96
CA ALA A 223 32.65 -6.70 -13.09
C ALA A 223 33.72 -7.66 -12.57
N ALA A 224 33.50 -8.33 -11.44
CA ALA A 224 34.43 -9.32 -10.88
C ALA A 224 34.61 -10.53 -11.80
N LEU A 225 33.51 -11.01 -12.39
CA LEU A 225 33.54 -12.12 -13.34
C LEU A 225 34.24 -11.72 -14.65
N GLY A 226 34.00 -10.49 -15.12
CA GLY A 226 34.72 -9.90 -16.24
C GLY A 226 36.22 -9.78 -16.00
N LEU A 227 36.63 -9.29 -14.82
CA LEU A 227 38.04 -9.18 -14.44
C LEU A 227 38.73 -10.56 -14.31
N GLY A 228 38.02 -11.54 -13.75
CA GLY A 228 38.50 -12.92 -13.66
C GLY A 228 38.74 -13.56 -15.04
N ALA A 229 37.84 -13.33 -16.00
CA ALA A 229 37.99 -13.80 -17.37
C ALA A 229 39.20 -13.17 -18.08
N VAL A 230 39.41 -11.86 -17.91
CA VAL A 230 40.57 -11.15 -18.48
C VAL A 230 41.89 -11.65 -17.88
N ALA A 231 41.92 -11.94 -16.58
CA ALA A 231 43.10 -12.50 -15.91
C ALA A 231 43.46 -13.90 -16.45
N LEU A 232 42.46 -14.77 -16.66
CA LEU A 232 42.65 -16.10 -17.24
C LEU A 232 43.18 -16.05 -18.68
N LEU A 233 42.65 -15.16 -19.51
CA LEU A 233 43.11 -14.97 -20.89
C LEU A 233 44.55 -14.46 -20.95
N ARG A 234 44.96 -13.57 -20.03
CA ARG A 234 46.35 -13.10 -19.94
C ARG A 234 47.32 -14.20 -19.52
N ARG A 235 46.91 -15.13 -18.64
CA ARG A 235 47.76 -16.24 -18.20
C ARG A 235 48.06 -17.23 -19.34
N ARG A 236 47.12 -17.45 -20.26
CA ARG A 236 47.29 -18.35 -21.41
C ARG A 236 48.27 -17.88 -22.47
N LYS A 237 48.57 -16.57 -22.55
CA LYS A 237 49.51 -16.00 -23.54
C LYS A 237 50.98 -16.03 -23.10
N LYS A 238 51.26 -16.42 -21.85
CA LYS A 238 52.62 -16.43 -21.27
C LYS A 238 53.18 -17.84 -21.01
N GLY A 239 52.42 -18.88 -21.35
CA GLY A 239 52.86 -20.28 -21.27
C GLY A 239 53.11 -20.85 -22.66
#